data_AF-A0A9N8PAH6-F1
#
_entry.id   AF-A0A9N8PAH6-F1
#
_cell.length_a   1.000
_cell.length_b   1.000
_cell.length_c   1.000
_cell.angle_alpha   90.00
_cell.angle_beta   90.00
_cell.angle_gamma   90.00
#
_symmetry.space_group_name_H-M   'P 1'
#
loop_
_entity.id
_entity.type
_entity.pdbx_description
1 polymer ?
#
loop_
_entity_poly.entity_id
_entity_poly.type
_entity_poly.pdbx_seq_one_letter_code
_entity_poly.pdbx_strand_id
1 'polypeptide(L)'
;MTKSCTLCSTPRDILIRCQIDETQKWHFVCPGACWKSVSGGVEDARGLEGKYPYYRYGGMWKDRSADGPISAKKPRKVKERQKEEMKKREEGKAEAEAQDDEEGSTD
;
A
#
# COMPACT_ATOMS: atom_id res chain seq x y z
N MET A 1 1.57 -18.08 1.46
CA MET A 1 0.90 -19.01 2.38
C MET A 1 -0.47 -18.47 2.74
N THR A 2 -1.54 -19.16 2.36
CA THR A 2 -2.93 -18.73 2.61
C THR A 2 -3.25 -18.79 4.10
N LYS A 3 -3.88 -17.73 4.63
CA LYS A 3 -4.42 -17.74 6.00
C LYS A 3 -5.87 -18.18 5.99
N SER A 4 -6.31 -18.78 7.09
CA SER A 4 -7.70 -19.16 7.29
C SER A 4 -8.48 -18.03 7.96
N CYS A 5 -9.73 -17.86 7.51
CA CYS A 5 -10.69 -16.99 8.18
C CYS A 5 -10.97 -17.50 9.60
N THR A 6 -10.97 -16.64 10.61
CA THR A 6 -11.27 -17.04 12.00
C THR A 6 -12.71 -17.55 12.16
N LEU A 7 -13.66 -17.07 11.35
CA LEU A 7 -15.09 -17.40 11.52
C LEU A 7 -15.53 -18.68 10.79
N CYS A 8 -15.03 -18.89 9.58
CA CYS A 8 -15.44 -20.04 8.74
C CYS A 8 -14.31 -21.03 8.47
N SER A 9 -13.11 -20.80 9.04
CA SER A 9 -11.90 -21.62 8.88
C SER A 9 -11.45 -21.84 7.42
N THR A 10 -12.07 -21.14 6.46
CA THR A 10 -11.77 -21.31 5.05
C THR A 10 -10.47 -20.57 4.70
N PRO A 11 -9.49 -21.23 4.07
CA PRO A 11 -8.29 -20.57 3.59
C PRO A 11 -8.63 -19.62 2.43
N ARG A 12 -8.09 -18.40 2.47
CA ARG A 12 -8.27 -17.39 1.43
C ARG A 12 -6.97 -16.62 1.23
N ASP A 13 -6.75 -16.16 -0.01
CA ASP A 13 -5.61 -15.32 -0.37
C ASP A 13 -5.79 -13.86 0.09
N ILE A 14 -7.05 -13.44 0.28
CA ILE A 14 -7.44 -12.09 0.71
C ILE A 14 -8.35 -12.21 1.93
N LEU A 15 -7.97 -11.51 3.01
CA LEU A 15 -8.72 -11.43 4.25
C LEU A 15 -8.77 -9.99 4.74
N ILE A 16 -9.72 -9.68 5.61
CA ILE A 16 -9.82 -8.40 6.31
C ILE A 16 -9.26 -8.60 7.71
N ARG A 17 -8.29 -7.78 8.10
CA ARG A 17 -7.81 -7.74 9.47
C ARG A 17 -8.75 -6.83 10.27
N CYS A 18 -9.38 -7.34 11.33
CA CYS A 18 -10.27 -6.55 12.16
C CYS A 18 -10.27 -7.04 13.62
N GLN A 19 -10.54 -6.14 14.56
CA GLN A 19 -10.95 -6.51 15.92
C GLN A 19 -12.47 -6.64 15.92
N ILE A 20 -13.00 -7.64 16.63
CA ILE A 20 -14.44 -7.94 16.65
C ILE A 20 -14.96 -8.25 18.07
N ASP A 21 -14.06 -8.37 19.04
CA ASP A 21 -14.36 -8.78 20.41
C ASP A 21 -13.65 -7.85 21.41
N GLU A 22 -14.07 -7.94 22.68
CA GLU A 22 -13.51 -7.16 23.78
C GLU A 22 -12.03 -7.47 24.05
N THR A 23 -11.53 -8.61 23.56
CA THR A 23 -10.12 -8.99 23.74
C THR A 23 -9.17 -8.12 22.91
N GLN A 24 -9.71 -7.31 21.99
CA GLN A 24 -8.96 -6.42 21.09
C GLN A 24 -7.91 -7.17 20.26
N LYS A 25 -8.09 -8.49 20.09
CA LYS A 25 -7.23 -9.31 19.24
C LYS A 25 -7.57 -9.06 17.79
N TRP A 26 -6.53 -9.04 16.97
CA TRP A 26 -6.67 -8.93 15.52
C TRP A 26 -7.04 -10.28 14.93
N HIS A 27 -8.22 -10.33 14.33
CA HIS A 27 -8.74 -11.48 13.61
C HIS A 27 -8.60 -11.27 12.11
N PHE A 28 -8.53 -12.37 11.36
CA PHE A 28 -8.58 -12.34 9.89
C PHE A 28 -9.90 -12.93 9.42
N VAL A 29 -10.68 -12.14 8.71
CA VAL A 29 -12.07 -12.48 8.36
C VAL A 29 -12.25 -12.44 6.84
N CYS A 30 -13.05 -13.36 6.31
CA CYS A 30 -13.29 -13.44 4.87
C CYS A 30 -14.10 -12.22 4.37
N PRO A 31 -13.71 -11.59 3.24
CA PRO A 31 -14.55 -10.57 2.63
C PRO A 31 -15.87 -11.21 2.17
N GLY A 32 -16.99 -10.52 2.39
CA GLY A 32 -18.33 -11.05 2.11
C GLY A 32 -19.09 -11.41 3.38
N ALA A 33 -19.55 -12.66 3.51
CA ALA A 33 -20.47 -13.07 4.57
C ALA A 33 -19.86 -12.91 5.98
N CYS A 34 -18.62 -13.37 6.17
CA CYS A 34 -17.94 -13.31 7.47
C CYS A 34 -17.71 -11.87 7.92
N TRP A 35 -17.33 -10.98 7.00
CA TRP A 35 -17.10 -9.58 7.32
C TRP A 35 -18.42 -8.84 7.58
N LYS A 36 -19.43 -9.06 6.73
CA LYS A 36 -20.76 -8.46 6.92
C LYS A 36 -21.40 -8.85 8.25
N SER A 37 -21.15 -10.06 8.76
CA SER A 37 -21.69 -10.47 10.06
C SER A 37 -21.08 -9.70 11.24
N VAL A 38 -19.80 -9.32 11.16
CA VAL A 38 -19.08 -8.63 12.25
C VAL A 38 -19.04 -7.11 12.13
N SER A 39 -19.22 -6.55 10.93
CA SER A 39 -19.23 -5.10 10.70
C SER A 39 -20.60 -4.54 10.34
N GLY A 40 -21.59 -5.40 10.12
CA GLY A 40 -22.86 -5.03 9.49
C GLY A 40 -22.73 -4.68 8.01
N GLY A 41 -21.55 -4.90 7.40
CA GLY A 41 -21.26 -4.49 6.02
C GLY A 41 -20.86 -3.02 5.88
N VAL A 42 -20.56 -2.34 6.99
CA VAL A 42 -20.14 -0.94 7.01
C VAL A 42 -18.68 -0.83 7.44
N GLU A 43 -17.89 -0.04 6.72
CA GLU A 43 -16.51 0.26 7.11
C GLU A 43 -16.47 1.00 8.45
N ASP A 44 -15.68 0.47 9.40
CA ASP A 44 -15.62 0.88 10.82
C ASP A 44 -16.93 0.83 11.60
N ALA A 45 -17.94 0.08 11.12
CA ALA A 45 -19.24 0.01 11.78
C ALA A 45 -19.83 1.40 12.08
N ARG A 46 -19.54 2.41 11.24
CA ARG A 46 -20.02 3.79 11.42
C ARG A 46 -21.55 3.82 11.45
N GLY A 47 -22.11 4.34 12.54
CA GLY A 47 -23.57 4.33 12.79
C GLY A 47 -24.11 3.02 13.36
N LEU A 48 -23.26 2.01 13.55
CA LEU A 48 -23.58 0.72 14.17
C LEU A 48 -22.69 0.45 15.41
N GLU A 49 -22.04 1.48 15.96
CA GLU A 49 -21.15 1.38 17.12
C GLU A 49 -21.87 0.74 18.34
N GLY A 50 -23.17 0.98 18.50
CA GLY A 50 -23.97 0.32 19.55
C GLY A 50 -24.18 -1.18 19.32
N LYS A 51 -24.08 -1.66 18.09
CA LYS A 51 -24.26 -3.07 17.71
C LYS A 51 -22.92 -3.81 17.57
N TYR A 52 -21.87 -3.10 17.19
CA TYR A 52 -20.51 -3.62 17.03
C TYR A 52 -19.49 -2.72 17.75
N PRO A 53 -19.56 -2.61 19.10
CA PRO A 53 -18.76 -1.64 19.85
C PRO A 53 -17.26 -1.89 19.76
N TYR A 54 -16.87 -3.16 19.66
CA TYR A 54 -15.48 -3.60 19.59
C TYR A 54 -14.95 -3.71 18.17
N TYR A 55 -15.77 -3.42 17.15
CA TYR A 55 -15.31 -3.52 15.78
C TYR A 55 -14.31 -2.43 15.45
N ARG A 56 -13.13 -2.82 14.95
CA ARG A 56 -12.09 -1.90 14.45
C ARG A 56 -11.50 -2.45 13.16
N TYR A 57 -11.49 -1.64 12.10
CA TYR A 57 -10.86 -2.02 10.85
C TYR A 57 -9.33 -1.91 10.95
N GLY A 58 -8.64 -2.96 10.52
CA GLY A 58 -7.18 -3.08 10.56
C GLY A 58 -6.53 -3.17 9.18
N GLY A 59 -7.28 -2.96 8.10
CA GLY A 59 -6.81 -3.06 6.73
C GLY A 59 -7.01 -4.44 6.09
N MET A 60 -6.84 -4.49 4.77
CA MET A 60 -6.82 -5.74 4.02
C MET A 60 -5.48 -6.46 4.18
N TRP A 61 -5.56 -7.76 4.40
CA TRP A 61 -4.45 -8.69 4.36
C TRP A 61 -4.51 -9.48 3.06
N LYS A 62 -3.38 -9.59 2.37
CA LYS A 62 -3.23 -10.43 1.19
C LYS A 62 -2.00 -11.32 1.33
N ASP A 63 -2.08 -12.52 0.78
CA ASP A 63 -0.93 -13.41 0.70
C ASP A 63 0.12 -12.84 -0.25
N ARG A 64 1.27 -12.45 0.31
CA ARG A 64 2.41 -11.89 -0.43
C ARG A 64 3.01 -12.90 -1.41
N SER A 65 2.76 -14.20 -1.24
CA SER A 65 3.21 -15.24 -2.16
C SER A 65 2.37 -15.31 -3.45
N ALA A 66 1.13 -14.82 -3.44
CA ALA A 66 0.23 -14.89 -4.58
C ALA A 66 0.60 -13.87 -5.68
N ASP A 67 1.11 -12.69 -5.29
CA ASP A 67 1.46 -11.60 -6.20
C ASP A 67 2.92 -11.66 -6.74
N GLY A 68 3.65 -12.77 -6.50
CA GLY A 68 5.08 -12.83 -6.79
C GLY A 68 5.90 -11.87 -5.91
N PRO A 69 7.20 -11.64 -6.18
CA PRO A 69 7.97 -10.66 -5.41
C PRO A 69 7.39 -9.27 -5.67
N ILE A 70 6.48 -8.83 -4.79
CA ILE A 70 6.09 -7.42 -4.58
C ILE A 70 7.31 -6.67 -4.07
N SER A 71 8.27 -6.50 -4.97
CA SER A 71 9.43 -5.68 -4.74
C SER A 71 8.95 -4.25 -4.85
N ALA A 72 8.89 -3.56 -3.72
CA ALA A 72 8.94 -2.09 -3.70
C ALA A 72 10.20 -1.54 -4.40
N LYS A 73 11.12 -2.42 -4.86
CA LYS A 73 12.21 -2.05 -5.75
C LYS A 73 11.62 -1.60 -7.08
N LYS A 74 11.89 -0.34 -7.40
CA LYS A 74 11.67 0.25 -8.70
C LYS A 74 12.24 -0.68 -9.79
N PRO A 75 11.46 -1.01 -10.84
CA PRO A 75 11.97 -1.82 -11.95
C PRO A 75 13.28 -1.24 -12.50
N ARG A 76 14.26 -2.09 -12.85
CA ARG A 76 15.58 -1.64 -13.36
C ARG A 76 15.45 -0.63 -14.49
N LYS A 77 14.55 -0.89 -15.45
CA LYS A 77 14.26 0.01 -16.58
C LYS A 77 13.84 1.42 -16.15
N VAL A 78 13.05 1.53 -15.08
CA VAL A 78 12.62 2.83 -14.54
C VAL A 78 13.79 3.54 -13.84
N LYS A 79 14.65 2.78 -13.14
CA LYS A 79 15.85 3.33 -12.48
C LYS A 79 16.87 3.85 -13.50
N GLU A 80 17.09 3.12 -14.59
CA GLU A 80 18.02 3.51 -15.67
C GLU A 80 17.54 4.78 -16.37
N ARG A 81 16.28 4.84 -16.79
CA ARG A 81 15.70 6.05 -17.41
C ARG A 81 15.86 7.29 -16.53
N GLN A 82 15.57 7.20 -15.23
CA GLN A 82 15.72 8.36 -14.33
C GLN A 82 17.16 8.81 -14.16
N LYS A 83 18.12 7.89 -14.22
CA LYS A 83 19.55 8.21 -14.17
C LYS A 83 19.98 8.98 -15.43
N GLU A 84 19.50 8.58 -16.60
CA GLU A 84 19.77 9.29 -17.86
C GLU A 84 19.14 10.69 -17.86
N GLU A 85 17.90 10.82 -17.41
CA GLU A 85 17.19 12.12 -17.33
C GLU A 85 17.89 13.07 -16.35
N MET A 86 18.39 12.58 -15.20
CA MET A 86 19.20 13.38 -14.28
C MET A 86 20.51 13.83 -14.92
N LYS A 87 21.24 12.90 -15.54
CA LYS A 87 22.51 13.20 -16.20
C LYS A 87 22.34 14.27 -17.28
N LYS A 88 21.29 14.16 -18.11
CA LYS A 88 20.99 15.16 -19.14
C LYS A 88 20.66 16.54 -18.56
N ARG A 89 20.01 16.59 -17.39
CA ARG A 89 19.72 17.86 -16.69
C ARG A 89 20.98 18.49 -16.10
N GLU A 90 21.91 17.69 -15.59
CA GLU A 90 23.20 18.18 -15.09
C GLU A 90 24.07 18.70 -16.23
N GLU A 91 24.12 17.98 -17.35
CA GLU A 91 24.84 18.40 -18.57
C GLU A 91 24.27 19.70 -19.11
N GLY A 92 22.95 19.81 -19.29
CA GLY A 92 22.32 21.05 -19.76
C GLY A 92 22.46 22.23 -18.78
N LYS A 93 22.61 21.97 -17.48
CA LYS A 93 22.91 23.01 -16.48
C LYS A 93 24.35 23.50 -16.61
N ALA A 94 25.30 22.58 -16.78
CA ALA A 94 26.71 22.90 -16.98
C ALA A 94 26.95 23.65 -18.31
N GLU A 95 26.24 23.27 -19.38
CA GLU A 95 26.31 23.98 -20.67
C GLU A 95 25.72 25.39 -20.60
N ALA A 96 24.60 25.58 -19.87
CA ALA A 96 24.02 26.91 -19.66
C ALA A 96 24.90 27.81 -18.79
N GLU A 97 25.51 27.27 -17.74
CA GLU A 97 26.45 28.00 -16.87
C GLU A 97 27.75 28.38 -17.63
N ALA A 98 28.21 27.54 -18.56
CA ALA A 98 29.37 27.85 -19.41
C ALA A 98 29.08 28.93 -20.47
N GLN A 99 27.84 29.04 -20.96
CA GLN A 99 27.43 30.08 -21.91
C GLN A 99 27.25 31.46 -21.23
N ASP A 100 26.79 31.49 -19.97
CA ASP A 100 26.62 32.72 -19.20
C ASP A 100 27.99 33.35 -18.80
N ASP A 101 29.00 32.52 -18.54
CA ASP A 101 30.38 32.97 -18.24
C ASP A 101 31.12 33.53 -19.48
N GLU A 102 30.77 33.06 -20.69
CA GLU A 102 31.38 33.53 -21.94
C GLU A 102 30.78 34.87 -22.43
N GLU A 103 29.47 35.12 -22.22
CA GLU A 103 28.83 36.41 -22.54
C GLU A 103 29.12 37.53 -21.52
N GLY A 104 29.62 37.21 -20.32
CA GLY A 104 30.00 38.17 -19.29
C GLY A 104 31.39 38.79 -19.42
N SER A 105 32.20 38.37 -20.40
CA SER A 105 33.62 38.74 -20.56
C SER A 105 33.92 39.54 -21.83
N THR A 106 33.03 40.47 -22.20
CA THR A 106 33.30 41.49 -23.23
C THR A 106 33.03 42.89 -22.66
N ASP A 107 34.09 43.56 -22.20
CA ASP A 107 34.16 45.01 -21.96
C ASP A 107 35.50 45.53 -22.51
#